data_AF-V2WTW7-F1
#
_entry.id   AF-V2WTW7-F1
#
_cell.length_a   1.000
_cell.length_b   1.000
_cell.length_c   1.000
_cell.angle_alpha   90.00
_cell.angle_beta   90.00
_cell.angle_gamma   90.00
#
_symmetry.space_group_name_H-M   'P 1'
#
loop_
_entity.id
_entity.type
_entity.pdbx_description
1 polymer ?
#
loop_
_entity_poly.entity_id
_entity_poly.type
_entity_poly.pdbx_seq_one_letter_code
_entity_poly.pdbx_strand_id
1 'polypeptide(L)' 'MKKNPEGEIMQSAIKKCFTMVNYKTHALGHYMRSIKYYGTTDLTSSSSGEKEHRRSKKAYKLTNKNRYEPQIGNKVMCK' A
#
# COMPACT_ATOMS: atom_id res chain seq x y z
N MET A 1 -2.39 -29.80 35.39
CA MET A 1 -1.13 -29.13 34.96
C MET A 1 -0.60 -29.85 33.73
N LYS A 2 -0.33 -29.08 32.65
CA LYS A 2 0.39 -29.46 31.41
C LYS A 2 -0.43 -30.24 30.36
N LYS A 3 -0.45 -29.90 29.07
CA LYS A 3 -0.10 -28.72 28.25
C LYS A 3 -0.89 -28.92 26.94
N ASN A 4 -1.44 -27.86 26.35
CA ASN A 4 -2.09 -27.88 25.02
C ASN A 4 -1.08 -28.33 23.95
N PRO A 5 -1.46 -29.17 22.96
CA PRO A 5 -0.64 -29.31 21.77
C PRO A 5 -0.91 -28.09 20.88
N GLU A 6 0.10 -27.25 20.79
CA GLU A 6 0.26 -26.19 19.79
C GLU A 6 -0.17 -26.77 18.43
N GLY A 7 -1.13 -26.13 17.77
CA GLY A 7 -1.66 -26.55 16.49
C GLY A 7 -0.57 -26.55 15.42
N GLU A 8 0.01 -27.72 15.16
CA GLU A 8 0.81 -27.98 13.97
C GLU A 8 -0.13 -27.99 12.76
N ILE A 9 -0.27 -26.84 12.11
CA ILE A 9 -0.85 -26.78 10.76
C ILE A 9 0.17 -27.45 9.85
N MET A 10 0.02 -28.77 9.65
CA MET A 10 0.68 -29.46 8.56
C MET A 10 0.27 -28.80 7.26
N GLN A 11 1.14 -27.96 6.68
CA GLN A 11 0.98 -27.45 5.33
C GLN A 11 1.20 -28.60 4.36
N SER A 12 0.24 -29.53 4.30
CA SER A 12 0.07 -30.34 3.12
C SER A 12 -0.10 -29.37 1.94
N ALA A 13 0.57 -29.63 0.83
CA ALA A 13 0.53 -28.77 -0.34
C ALA A 13 -0.90 -28.76 -0.91
N ILE A 14 -1.75 -27.86 -0.40
CA ILE A 14 -3.10 -27.65 -0.93
C ILE A 14 -2.91 -27.19 -2.37
N LYS A 15 -3.27 -28.05 -3.32
CA LYS A 15 -3.28 -27.71 -4.74
C LYS A 15 -4.26 -26.54 -4.91
N LYS A 16 -3.72 -25.34 -5.15
CA LYS A 16 -4.52 -24.14 -5.40
C LYS A 16 -5.07 -24.23 -6.82
N CYS A 17 -6.33 -24.63 -6.94
CA CYS A 17 -7.04 -24.60 -8.21
C CYS A 17 -7.20 -23.16 -8.70
N PHE A 18 -7.21 -22.99 -10.03
CA PHE A 18 -7.50 -21.70 -10.63
C PHE A 18 -8.97 -21.32 -10.39
N THR A 19 -9.17 -20.17 -9.74
CA THR A 19 -10.50 -19.61 -9.49
C THR A 19 -10.49 -18.13 -9.89
N MET A 20 -11.54 -17.67 -10.59
CA MET A 20 -11.65 -16.27 -11.02
C MET A 20 -11.64 -15.27 -9.86
N VAL A 21 -12.19 -15.65 -8.71
CA VAL A 21 -12.16 -14.84 -7.47
C VAL A 21 -10.73 -14.48 -7.05
N ASN A 22 -9.78 -15.41 -7.26
CA ASN A 22 -8.37 -15.25 -6.92
C ASN A 22 -7.48 -15.05 -8.16
N TYR A 23 -8.06 -14.61 -9.28
CA TYR A 23 -7.32 -14.45 -10.54
C TYR A 23 -6.05 -13.62 -10.38
N LYS A 24 -6.12 -12.53 -9.62
CA LYS A 24 -4.99 -11.63 -9.37
C LYS A 24 -3.79 -12.39 -8.80
N THR A 25 -4.00 -13.34 -7.88
CA THR A 25 -2.90 -14.11 -7.28
C THR A 25 -2.31 -15.12 -8.23
N HIS A 26 -3.13 -15.75 -9.09
CA HIS A 26 -2.64 -16.66 -10.13
C HIS A 26 -1.88 -15.92 -11.22
N ALA A 27 -2.30 -14.69 -11.52
CA ALA A 27 -1.66 -13.85 -12.50
C ALA A 27 -0.34 -13.23 -12.02
N LEU A 28 -0.01 -13.26 -10.71
CA LEU A 28 1.21 -12.65 -10.12
C LEU A 28 2.49 -12.98 -10.90
N GLY A 29 2.67 -14.23 -11.33
CA GLY A 29 3.85 -14.63 -12.13
C GLY A 29 3.90 -13.98 -13.52
N HIS A 30 2.75 -13.65 -14.11
CA HIS A 30 2.65 -12.99 -15.41
C HIS A 30 2.84 -11.47 -15.33
N TYR A 31 2.68 -10.85 -14.15
CA TYR A 31 2.82 -9.40 -13.99
C TYR A 31 4.20 -8.88 -14.39
N MET A 32 5.27 -9.64 -14.12
CA MET A 32 6.63 -9.21 -14.52
C MET A 32 6.74 -9.04 -16.04
N ARG A 33 6.18 -9.99 -16.80
CA ARG A 33 6.19 -9.94 -18.26
C ARG A 33 5.24 -8.87 -18.79
N SER A 34 4.09 -8.66 -18.13
CA SER A 34 3.16 -7.61 -18.50
C SER A 34 3.75 -6.21 -18.27
N ILE A 35 4.45 -5.97 -17.16
CA ILE A 35 5.13 -4.69 -16.88
C ILE A 35 6.17 -4.39 -17.96
N LYS A 36 6.93 -5.39 -18.41
CA LYS A 36 7.93 -5.19 -19.47
C LYS A 36 7.30 -4.85 -20.83
N TYR A 37 6.14 -5.43 -21.14
CA TYR A 37 5.51 -5.31 -22.46
C TYR A 37 4.58 -4.10 -22.56
N TYR A 38 3.78 -3.84 -21.52
CA TYR A 38 2.79 -2.76 -21.50
C TYR A 38 3.27 -1.52 -20.72
N GLY A 39 4.38 -1.64 -19.98
CA GLY A 39 4.78 -0.65 -18.99
C GLY A 39 3.99 -0.77 -17.68
N THR A 40 4.35 0.05 -16.69
CA THR A 40 3.56 0.23 -15.47
C THR A 40 2.45 1.23 -15.76
N THR A 41 1.19 0.85 -15.58
CA THR A 41 0.04 1.75 -15.78
C THR A 41 0.07 2.92 -14.79
N ASP A 42 0.50 2.63 -13.56
CA ASP A 42 0.44 3.56 -12.45
C ASP A 42 1.85 3.71 -11.84
N LEU A 43 2.25 4.95 -11.52
CA LEU A 43 3.43 5.25 -10.70
C LEU A 43 4.82 5.02 -11.34
N THR A 44 5.03 5.54 -12.56
CA THR A 44 6.41 5.67 -13.11
C THR A 44 7.29 6.64 -12.32
N SER A 45 6.71 7.47 -11.45
CA SER A 45 7.44 8.41 -10.60
C SER A 45 6.81 8.55 -9.22
N SER A 46 7.66 8.59 -8.18
CA SER A 46 7.25 8.94 -6.82
C SER A 46 7.09 10.46 -6.63
N SER A 47 7.33 11.26 -7.68
CA SER A 47 7.33 12.71 -7.64
C SER A 47 5.99 13.29 -7.19
N SER A 48 4.86 12.67 -7.55
CA SER A 48 3.54 13.11 -7.10
C SER A 48 3.37 12.94 -5.59
N GLY A 49 3.73 11.76 -5.06
CA GLY A 49 3.69 11.49 -3.61
C GLY A 49 4.67 12.38 -2.82
N GLU A 50 5.88 12.58 -3.33
CA GLU A 50 6.87 13.46 -2.70
C GLU A 50 6.42 14.93 -2.71
N LYS A 51 5.74 15.38 -3.76
CA LYS A 51 5.18 16.74 -3.84
C LYS A 51 4.10 16.97 -2.78
N GLU A 52 3.20 16.01 -2.61
CA GLU A 52 2.18 16.07 -1.55
C GLU A 52 2.80 15.98 -0.15
N HIS A 53 3.81 15.13 0.04
CA HIS A 53 4.54 15.05 1.30
C HIS A 53 5.25 16.38 1.63
N ARG A 54 5.92 16.99 0.64
CA ARG A 54 6.55 18.31 0.76
C ARG A 54 5.53 19.40 1.07
N ARG A 55 4.33 19.35 0.49
CA ARG A 55 3.24 20.29 0.75
C ARG A 55 2.79 20.21 2.21
N SER A 56 2.53 19.02 2.73
CA SER A 56 2.12 18.81 4.13
C SER A 56 3.20 19.25 5.12
N LYS A 57 4.48 18.94 4.85
CA LYS A 57 5.61 19.41 5.69
C LYS A 57 5.77 20.93 5.68
N LYS A 58 5.57 21.57 4.52
CA LYS A 58 5.56 23.05 4.44
C LYS A 58 4.41 23.65 5.25
N ALA A 59 3.22 23.05 5.18
CA ALA A 59 2.07 23.49 5.97
C ALA A 59 2.34 23.36 7.48
N TYR A 60 2.94 22.25 7.95
CA TYR A 60 3.29 22.06 9.36
C TYR A 60 4.16 23.18 9.92
N LYS A 61 5.17 23.66 9.16
CA LYS A 61 6.05 24.78 9.58
C LYS A 61 5.29 26.08 9.87
N LEU A 62 4.11 26.26 9.28
CA LEU A 62 3.27 27.45 9.41
C LEU A 62 2.22 27.32 10.52
N THR A 63 2.17 26.18 11.23
CA THR A 63 1.24 25.94 12.33
C THR A 63 1.81 26.42 13.66
N ASN A 64 0.94 26.66 14.64
CA ASN A 64 1.36 26.94 16.02
C ASN A 64 1.77 25.68 16.81
N LYS A 65 1.80 24.51 16.15
CA LYS A 65 2.11 23.17 16.69
C LYS A 65 1.18 22.64 17.79
N ASN A 66 0.11 23.35 18.14
CA ASN A 66 -0.91 22.89 19.08
C ASN A 66 -2.16 22.46 18.30
N ARG A 67 -2.50 21.15 18.31
CA ARG A 67 -3.60 20.59 17.50
C ARG A 67 -3.48 21.04 16.03
N TYR A 68 -2.38 20.64 15.40
CA TYR A 68 -1.96 21.13 14.09
C TYR A 68 -2.72 20.50 12.93
N GLU A 69 -3.46 19.42 13.14
CA GLU A 69 -4.23 18.69 12.13
C GLU A 69 -5.24 19.57 11.38
N PRO A 70 -6.17 20.29 12.06
CA PRO A 70 -7.09 21.21 11.38
C PRO A 70 -6.35 22.37 10.71
N GLN A 71 -5.22 22.80 11.25
CA GLN A 71 -4.44 23.91 10.71
C GLN A 71 -3.75 23.53 9.40
N ILE A 72 -3.16 22.32 9.34
CA ILE A 72 -2.61 21.75 8.10
C ILE A 72 -3.74 21.56 7.09
N GLY A 73 -4.87 20.99 7.50
CA GLY A 73 -6.04 20.81 6.65
C GLY A 73 -6.47 22.12 5.99
N ASN A 74 -6.65 23.18 6.78
CA ASN A 74 -6.99 24.51 6.27
C ASN A 74 -5.93 25.07 5.31
N LYS A 75 -4.63 24.93 5.63
CA LYS A 75 -3.54 25.42 4.77
C LYS A 75 -3.35 24.60 3.49
N VAL A 76 -3.72 23.32 3.50
CA VAL A 76 -3.60 22.42 2.34
C VAL A 76 -4.84 22.52 1.47
N MET A 77 -6.04 22.60 2.03
CA MET A 77 -7.32 22.58 1.31
C MET A 77 -7.73 23.95 0.76
N CYS A 78 -7.46 25.05 1.47
CA CYS A 78 -7.77 26.40 0.97
C CYS A 78 -6.77 26.80 -0.13
N LYS A 79 -7.12 26.51 -1.38
CA LYS A 79 -6.51 27.04 -2.60
C LYS A 79 -7.60 27.43 -3.57
#